data_AF-A0A1T5LCQ9-F1
#
_entry.id   AF-A0A1T5LCQ9-F1
#
_cell.length_a   1.000
_cell.length_b   1.000
_cell.length_c   1.000
_cell.angle_alpha   90.00
_cell.angle_beta   90.00
_cell.angle_gamma   90.00
#
_symmetry.space_group_name_H-M   'P 1'
#
loop_
_entity.id
_entity.type
_entity.pdbx_description
1 polymer ?
#
loop_
_entity_poly.entity_id
_entity_poly.type
_entity_poly.pdbx_seq_one_letter_code
_entity_poly.pdbx_strand_id
1 'polypeptide(L)'
;MRIRHSVMGWGIMRVVRTFVLLLVIGSAQAEEQPSCTPLEQWQEVPAGIREDLETLIGPIAEEGARFNATDVVSGDLASNRFLTACRSSDLVAVALERGGRGYHIEVFQFREGQLATRWTQLLDQDGKAEINLLQAPDAR
;
A
#
# COMPACT_ATOMS: atom_id res chain seq x y z
N MET A 1 -3.39 18.99 -32.99
CA MET A 1 -2.78 18.83 -31.65
C MET A 1 -3.07 17.40 -31.19
N ARG A 2 -2.10 16.48 -31.26
CA ARG A 2 -2.27 15.07 -30.89
C ARG A 2 -1.74 14.88 -29.46
N ILE A 3 -2.63 14.56 -28.52
CA ILE A 3 -2.28 14.20 -27.15
C ILE A 3 -1.71 12.78 -27.21
N ARG A 4 -0.41 12.64 -26.94
CA ARG A 4 0.23 11.33 -26.78
C ARG A 4 -0.23 10.77 -25.43
N HIS A 5 -0.98 9.68 -25.47
CA HIS A 5 -1.26 8.87 -24.29
C HIS A 5 0.08 8.35 -23.75
N SER A 6 0.47 8.84 -22.58
CA SER A 6 1.62 8.30 -21.85
C SER A 6 1.21 6.91 -21.36
N VAL A 7 1.71 5.88 -22.04
CA VAL A 7 1.66 4.50 -21.57
C VAL A 7 2.66 4.41 -20.42
N MET A 8 2.22 4.80 -19.22
CA MET A 8 2.99 4.60 -18.00
C MET A 8 3.10 3.09 -17.80
N GLY A 9 4.30 2.57 -18.04
CA GLY A 9 4.55 1.19 -18.38
C GLY A 9 4.21 0.22 -17.25
N TRP A 10 3.48 -0.83 -17.62
CA TRP A 10 3.22 -2.07 -16.87
C TRP A 10 4.47 -2.68 -16.19
N GLY A 11 5.68 -2.34 -16.64
CA GLY A 11 6.94 -2.81 -16.06
C GLY A 11 7.28 -2.22 -14.69
N ILE A 12 6.89 -0.97 -14.41
CA ILE A 12 7.20 -0.32 -13.12
C ILE A 12 6.37 -0.94 -11.99
N MET A 13 5.13 -1.35 -12.29
CA MET A 13 4.19 -1.94 -11.33
C MET A 13 4.68 -3.29 -10.77
N ARG A 14 5.41 -4.08 -11.56
CA ARG A 14 6.02 -5.36 -11.12
C ARG A 14 7.21 -5.19 -10.18
N VAL A 15 8.00 -4.13 -10.36
CA VAL A 15 9.18 -3.87 -9.54
C VAL A 15 8.75 -3.38 -8.16
N VAL A 16 7.77 -2.46 -8.10
CA VAL A 16 7.21 -1.93 -6.85
C VAL A 16 6.60 -3.05 -6.00
N ARG A 17 5.78 -3.92 -6.62
CA ARG A 17 5.12 -5.03 -5.92
C ARG A 17 6.13 -6.02 -5.31
N THR A 18 7.19 -6.34 -6.05
CA THR A 18 8.29 -7.19 -5.55
C THR A 18 9.07 -6.50 -4.42
N PHE A 19 9.32 -5.19 -4.52
CA PHE A 19 10.09 -4.44 -3.54
C PHE A 19 9.33 -4.21 -2.22
N VAL A 20 8.01 -3.96 -2.30
CA VAL A 20 7.13 -3.87 -1.13
C VAL A 20 7.05 -5.22 -0.41
N LEU A 21 6.91 -6.33 -1.16
CA LEU A 21 6.98 -7.67 -0.57
C LEU A 21 8.33 -7.92 0.13
N LEU A 22 9.44 -7.49 -0.48
CA LEU A 22 10.78 -7.64 0.10
C LEU A 22 10.99 -6.76 1.34
N LEU A 23 10.37 -5.58 1.42
CA LEU A 23 10.46 -4.68 2.57
C LEU A 23 9.65 -5.16 3.77
N VAL A 24 8.54 -5.86 3.55
CA VAL A 24 7.79 -6.52 4.64
C VAL A 24 8.61 -7.67 5.25
N ILE A 25 9.51 -8.28 4.49
CA ILE A 25 10.33 -9.45 4.90
C ILE A 25 11.72 -9.02 5.43
N GLY A 26 12.15 -7.79 5.17
CA GLY A 26 13.53 -7.34 5.33
C GLY A 26 13.88 -6.70 6.68
N SER A 27 13.75 -7.43 7.79
CA SER A 27 14.45 -7.11 9.06
C SER A 27 14.47 -8.33 10.00
N ALA A 28 15.02 -9.46 9.56
CA ALA A 28 15.35 -10.54 10.49
C ALA A 28 16.64 -11.24 10.04
N GLN A 29 17.62 -11.23 10.93
CA GLN A 29 18.73 -12.19 10.97
C GLN A 29 18.15 -13.59 10.73
N ALA A 30 18.80 -14.39 9.88
CA ALA A 30 18.66 -15.84 9.63
C ALA A 30 17.73 -16.69 10.54
N GLU A 31 16.48 -16.30 10.67
CA GLU A 31 15.35 -17.01 11.26
C GLU A 31 14.41 -17.23 10.07
N GLU A 32 13.85 -18.44 9.92
CA GLU A 32 12.97 -18.85 8.82
C GLU A 32 12.13 -17.68 8.31
N GLN A 33 12.36 -17.24 7.06
CA GLN A 33 11.57 -16.18 6.46
C GLN A 33 10.10 -16.56 6.59
N PRO A 34 9.30 -15.84 7.40
CA PRO A 34 7.90 -16.18 7.54
C PRO A 34 7.29 -16.13 6.15
N SER A 35 6.78 -17.27 5.69
CA SER A 35 6.21 -17.39 4.36
C SER A 35 5.02 -16.44 4.27
N CYS A 36 5.20 -15.27 3.64
CA CYS A 36 4.11 -14.34 3.47
C CYS A 36 3.21 -14.86 2.35
N THR A 37 1.98 -15.20 2.68
CA THR A 37 0.97 -15.60 1.69
C THR A 37 0.44 -14.31 1.06
N PRO A 38 0.61 -14.11 -0.26
CA PRO A 38 0.10 -12.91 -0.91
C PRO A 38 -1.43 -12.89 -0.86
N LEU A 39 -1.98 -11.69 -0.68
CA LEU A 39 -3.40 -11.39 -0.82
C LEU A 39 -3.53 -10.51 -2.07
N GLU A 40 -4.23 -11.02 -3.07
CA GLU A 40 -4.28 -10.48 -4.43
C GLU A 40 -5.39 -9.45 -4.62
N GLN A 41 -6.39 -9.46 -3.74
CA GLN A 41 -7.57 -8.60 -3.83
C GLN A 41 -7.81 -7.90 -2.50
N TRP A 42 -8.42 -6.71 -2.55
CA TRP A 42 -8.76 -6.01 -1.32
C TRP A 42 -9.64 -6.88 -0.42
N GLN A 43 -10.61 -7.60 -0.99
CA GLN A 43 -11.53 -8.48 -0.24
C GLN A 43 -10.85 -9.61 0.52
N GLU A 44 -9.63 -10.01 0.15
CA GLU A 44 -8.87 -11.05 0.84
C GLU A 44 -8.22 -10.55 2.14
N VAL A 45 -8.11 -9.23 2.32
CA VAL A 45 -7.67 -8.62 3.58
C VAL A 45 -8.73 -8.88 4.67
N PRO A 46 -8.34 -9.27 5.91
CA PRO A 46 -9.28 -9.51 7.00
C PRO A 46 -10.23 -8.35 7.21
N ALA A 47 -11.53 -8.64 7.39
CA ALA A 47 -12.59 -7.62 7.44
C ALA A 47 -12.33 -6.51 8.46
N GLY A 48 -11.88 -6.85 9.69
CA GLY A 48 -11.55 -5.84 10.70
C GLY A 48 -10.45 -4.88 10.26
N ILE A 49 -9.41 -5.39 9.60
CA ILE A 49 -8.33 -4.55 9.04
C ILE A 49 -8.87 -3.66 7.91
N ARG A 50 -9.79 -4.17 7.09
CA ARG A 50 -10.42 -3.38 6.02
C ARG A 50 -11.23 -2.23 6.57
N GLU A 51 -12.08 -2.51 7.55
CA GLU A 51 -12.91 -1.53 8.23
C GLU A 51 -12.07 -0.47 8.96
N ASP A 52 -11.00 -0.88 9.65
CA ASP A 52 -10.07 0.02 10.32
C ASP A 52 -9.39 0.96 9.32
N LEU A 53 -8.92 0.43 8.19
CA LEU A 53 -8.28 1.23 7.15
C LEU A 53 -9.28 2.19 6.49
N GLU A 54 -10.46 1.71 6.09
CA GLU A 54 -11.49 2.57 5.48
C GLU A 54 -11.96 3.67 6.44
N THR A 55 -12.01 3.39 7.75
CA THR A 55 -12.29 4.38 8.79
C THR A 55 -11.16 5.40 8.93
N LEU A 56 -9.91 4.95 8.91
CA LEU A 56 -8.74 5.80 9.12
C LEU A 56 -8.46 6.73 7.93
N ILE A 57 -8.60 6.21 6.71
CA ILE A 57 -8.10 6.88 5.49
C ILE A 57 -9.15 7.07 4.40
N GLY A 58 -10.37 6.60 4.62
CA GLY A 58 -11.48 6.68 3.66
C GLY A 58 -11.50 5.50 2.68
N PRO A 59 -12.41 5.55 1.68
CA PRO A 59 -12.64 4.44 0.76
C PRO A 59 -11.37 3.99 0.02
N ILE A 60 -11.27 2.68 -0.24
CA ILE A 60 -10.16 2.05 -0.95
C ILE A 60 -10.70 1.36 -2.20
N ALA A 61 -10.17 1.71 -3.37
CA ALA A 61 -10.51 1.06 -4.63
C ALA A 61 -9.68 -0.23 -4.84
N GLU A 62 -10.18 -1.16 -5.66
CA GLU A 62 -9.43 -2.36 -6.07
C GLU A 62 -8.14 -2.05 -6.84
N GLU A 63 -7.22 -3.01 -6.85
CA GLU A 63 -6.03 -2.96 -7.71
C GLU A 63 -6.45 -2.73 -9.18
N GLY A 64 -5.81 -1.74 -9.82
CA GLY A 64 -6.08 -1.39 -11.21
C GLY A 64 -7.38 -0.61 -11.46
N ALA A 65 -8.25 -0.45 -10.45
CA ALA A 65 -9.42 0.40 -10.57
C ALA A 65 -9.05 1.88 -10.72
N ARG A 66 -10.00 2.68 -11.23
CA ARG A 66 -9.86 4.13 -11.26
C ARG A 66 -9.93 4.68 -9.84
N PHE A 67 -9.02 5.58 -9.51
CA PHE A 67 -8.96 6.27 -8.23
C PHE A 67 -8.47 7.71 -8.47
N ASN A 68 -8.71 8.61 -7.52
CA ASN A 68 -8.26 9.99 -7.61
C ASN A 68 -6.80 10.12 -7.13
N ALA A 69 -5.87 10.08 -8.07
CA ALA A 69 -4.44 10.19 -7.79
C ALA A 69 -3.97 11.62 -7.42
N THR A 70 -4.77 12.66 -7.66
CA THR A 70 -4.34 14.06 -7.57
C THR A 70 -5.11 14.83 -6.50
N ASP A 71 -4.61 16.01 -6.14
CA ASP A 71 -5.29 16.97 -5.25
C ASP A 71 -6.65 17.46 -5.79
N VAL A 72 -6.88 17.36 -7.09
CA VAL A 72 -8.13 17.79 -7.71
C VAL A 72 -9.14 16.66 -7.59
N VAL A 73 -10.04 16.76 -6.61
CA VAL A 73 -11.13 15.81 -6.41
C VAL A 73 -12.05 15.81 -7.63
N SER A 74 -12.13 14.66 -8.29
CA SER A 74 -12.98 14.42 -9.45
C SER A 74 -14.07 13.41 -9.11
N GLY A 75 -15.27 13.91 -8.83
CA GLY A 75 -16.45 13.11 -8.51
C GLY A 75 -16.25 12.17 -7.31
N ASP A 76 -16.84 10.98 -7.39
CA ASP A 76 -16.91 10.00 -6.30
C ASP A 76 -15.76 8.98 -6.30
N LEU A 77 -14.64 9.30 -6.94
CA LEU A 77 -13.48 8.39 -6.98
C LEU A 77 -12.78 8.34 -5.61
N ALA A 78 -12.51 7.13 -5.12
CA ALA A 78 -11.69 6.92 -3.93
C ALA A 78 -10.29 7.57 -4.12
N SER A 79 -9.74 8.16 -3.06
CA SER A 79 -8.38 8.71 -3.07
C SER A 79 -7.31 7.66 -2.76
N ASN A 80 -7.71 6.44 -2.40
CA ASN A 80 -6.82 5.34 -2.06
C ASN A 80 -7.09 4.16 -2.98
N ARG A 81 -6.04 3.40 -3.32
CA ARG A 81 -6.17 2.18 -4.11
C ARG A 81 -5.33 1.06 -3.51
N PHE A 82 -5.91 -0.13 -3.43
CA PHE A 82 -5.22 -1.33 -3.04
C PHE A 82 -4.11 -1.66 -4.05
N LEU A 83 -2.88 -1.85 -3.55
CA LEU A 83 -1.75 -2.25 -4.38
C LEU A 83 -1.42 -3.73 -4.18
N THR A 84 -1.23 -4.13 -2.93
CA THR A 84 -0.97 -5.53 -2.55
C THR A 84 -1.10 -5.69 -1.05
N ALA A 85 -1.30 -6.93 -0.58
CA ALA A 85 -1.13 -7.27 0.81
C ALA A 85 -0.45 -8.64 0.93
N CYS A 86 0.10 -8.91 2.10
CA CYS A 86 0.58 -10.25 2.42
C CYS A 86 0.30 -10.58 3.89
N ARG A 87 0.04 -11.85 4.16
CA ARG A 87 -0.29 -12.37 5.49
C ARG A 87 0.71 -13.42 5.91
N SER A 88 1.19 -13.30 7.15
CA SER A 88 1.84 -14.35 7.92
C SER A 88 0.99 -14.66 9.17
N SER A 89 1.39 -15.65 9.98
CA SER A 89 0.64 -16.21 11.12
C SER A 89 -0.12 -15.16 11.93
N ASP A 90 0.59 -14.11 12.35
CA ASP A 90 0.13 -13.05 13.25
C ASP A 90 0.24 -11.66 12.63
N LEU A 91 0.77 -11.55 11.40
CA LEU A 91 1.07 -10.29 10.74
C LEU A 91 0.32 -10.16 9.42
N VAL A 92 -0.28 -8.99 9.18
CA VAL A 92 -0.83 -8.61 7.88
C VAL A 92 -0.22 -7.28 7.47
N ALA A 93 0.45 -7.25 6.32
CA ALA A 93 0.94 -6.02 5.72
C ALA A 93 0.06 -5.64 4.53
N VAL A 94 -0.40 -4.39 4.47
CA VAL A 94 -1.22 -3.85 3.39
C VAL A 94 -0.51 -2.64 2.82
N ALA A 95 -0.29 -2.63 1.51
CA ALA A 95 0.26 -1.50 0.78
C ALA A 95 -0.82 -0.86 -0.08
N LEU A 96 -0.96 0.46 0.05
CA LEU A 96 -1.95 1.26 -0.64
C LEU A 96 -1.29 2.38 -1.41
N GLU A 97 -1.79 2.66 -2.59
CA GLU A 97 -1.52 3.91 -3.30
C GLU A 97 -2.38 5.02 -2.71
N ARG A 98 -1.74 6.14 -2.38
CA ARG A 98 -2.37 7.34 -1.83
C ARG A 98 -2.32 8.45 -2.87
N GLY A 99 -3.49 8.89 -3.31
CA GLY A 99 -3.64 10.09 -4.13
C GLY A 99 -3.67 11.37 -3.31
N GLY A 100 -3.77 12.52 -3.98
CA GLY A 100 -3.77 13.85 -3.34
C GLY A 100 -2.43 14.56 -3.48
N ARG A 101 -1.98 15.21 -2.40
CA ARG A 101 -0.81 16.09 -2.43
C ARG A 101 0.45 15.25 -2.34
N GLY A 102 0.91 14.83 -3.51
CA GLY A 102 2.03 13.91 -3.65
C GLY A 102 1.52 12.48 -3.61
N TYR A 103 1.43 11.87 -4.79
CA TYR A 103 1.17 10.44 -4.92
C TYR A 103 2.28 9.64 -4.23
N HIS A 104 1.93 8.73 -3.35
CA HIS A 104 2.87 7.91 -2.60
C HIS A 104 2.29 6.54 -2.29
N ILE A 105 3.14 5.62 -1.84
CA ILE A 105 2.72 4.34 -1.28
C ILE A 105 2.73 4.47 0.23
N GLU A 106 1.67 4.03 0.87
CA GLU A 106 1.62 3.89 2.32
C GLU A 106 1.42 2.42 2.68
N VAL A 107 2.22 1.92 3.61
CA VAL A 107 2.18 0.54 4.06
C VAL A 107 1.78 0.52 5.53
N PHE A 108 0.82 -0.34 5.83
CA PHE A 108 0.28 -0.58 7.15
C PHE A 108 0.60 -2.02 7.55
N GLN A 109 1.17 -2.19 8.74
CA GLN A 109 1.43 -3.50 9.32
C GLN A 109 0.54 -3.69 10.53
N PHE A 110 -0.23 -4.77 10.52
CA PHE A 110 -1.10 -5.19 11.60
C PHE A 110 -0.49 -6.42 12.26
N ARG A 111 -0.42 -6.43 13.59
CA ARG A 111 -0.06 -7.61 14.39
C ARG A 111 -1.26 -7.97 15.26
N GLU A 112 -1.69 -9.22 15.21
CA GLU A 112 -2.87 -9.70 15.95
C GLU A 112 -4.14 -8.86 15.67
N GLY A 113 -4.25 -8.32 14.45
CA GLY A 113 -5.36 -7.46 14.03
C GLY A 113 -5.25 -5.99 14.45
N GLN A 114 -4.20 -5.60 15.20
CA GLN A 114 -3.97 -4.22 15.63
C GLN A 114 -2.90 -3.54 14.77
N LEU A 115 -3.10 -2.26 14.44
CA LEU A 115 -2.10 -1.49 13.70
C LEU A 115 -0.82 -1.34 14.53
N ALA A 116 0.25 -1.97 14.09
CA ALA A 116 1.55 -1.96 14.75
C ALA A 116 2.49 -0.88 14.18
N THR A 117 2.59 -0.81 12.85
CA THR A 117 3.48 0.13 12.17
C THR A 117 2.82 0.69 10.92
N ARG A 118 3.18 1.92 10.57
CA ARG A 118 2.84 2.54 9.30
C ARG A 118 4.09 3.16 8.69
N TRP A 119 4.20 3.19 7.38
CA TRP A 119 5.29 3.94 6.75
C TRP A 119 4.92 4.37 5.35
N THR A 120 5.54 5.45 4.92
CA THR A 120 5.30 6.02 3.60
C THR A 120 6.55 5.85 2.76
N GLN A 121 6.35 5.40 1.54
CA GLN A 121 7.36 5.41 0.50
C GLN A 121 6.98 6.45 -0.55
N LEU A 122 7.80 7.49 -0.64
CA LEU A 122 7.72 8.43 -1.73
C LEU A 122 8.29 7.77 -2.98
N LEU A 123 7.55 7.84 -4.07
CA LEU A 123 8.05 7.46 -5.38
C LEU A 123 8.62 8.73 -6.00
N ASP A 124 9.95 8.83 -6.08
CA ASP A 124 10.56 9.90 -6.86
C ASP A 124 10.29 9.68 -8.37
N GLN A 125 10.53 10.71 -9.19
CA GLN A 125 10.30 10.63 -10.64
C GLN A 125 11.25 9.65 -11.35
N ASP A 126 12.32 9.21 -10.68
CA ASP A 126 13.32 8.26 -11.16
C ASP A 126 13.03 6.82 -10.66
N GLY A 127 11.97 6.61 -9.87
CA GLY A 127 11.61 5.34 -9.25
C GLY A 127 12.45 4.94 -8.03
N LYS A 128 13.25 5.83 -7.44
CA LYS A 128 13.93 5.56 -6.17
C LYS A 128 12.97 5.75 -4.99
N ALA A 129 13.10 4.83 -4.05
CA ALA A 129 12.29 4.74 -2.85
C ALA A 129 12.96 5.52 -1.71
N GLU A 130 12.30 6.55 -1.19
CA GLU A 130 12.64 7.11 0.13
C GLU A 130 11.64 6.59 1.15
N ILE A 131 12.14 5.91 2.19
CA ILE A 131 11.32 5.27 3.23
C ILE A 131 11.25 6.19 4.44
N ASN A 132 10.04 6.67 4.75
CA ASN A 132 9.77 7.40 5.98
C ASN A 132 8.96 6.50 6.93
N LEU A 133 9.63 5.97 7.96
CA LEU A 133 8.99 5.11 8.96
C LEU A 133 8.19 5.95 9.96
N LEU A 134 6.89 5.68 10.10
CA LEU A 134 6.00 6.37 11.03
C LEU A 134 5.40 5.34 12.00
N GLN A 135 5.97 5.21 13.20
CA GLN A 135 5.39 4.34 14.22
C GLN A 135 3.92 4.73 14.50
N ALA A 136 3.05 3.73 14.68
CA ALA A 136 1.67 3.99 15.07
C ALA A 136 1.68 4.73 16.42
N PRO A 137 0.80 5.72 16.64
CA PRO A 137 0.62 6.28 17.98
C PRO A 137 0.18 5.15 18.92
N ASP A 138 0.77 5.06 20.11
CA ASP A 138 0.41 4.06 21.13
C ASP A 138 -1.11 3.96 21.26
N ALA A 139 -1.67 2.79 20.93
CA ALA A 139 -3.06 2.48 21.19
C ALA A 139 -3.25 2.50 22.71
N ARG A 140 -3.90 3.55 23.21
CA ARG A 140 -4.30 3.65 24.63
C ARG A 140 -5.53 2.81 24.92
#